data_AF-A0A6L8A7W1-F1
#
_entry.id   AF-A0A6L8A7W1-F1
#
_cell.length_a   1.000
_cell.length_b   1.000
_cell.length_c   1.000
_cell.angle_alpha   90.00
_cell.angle_beta   90.00
_cell.angle_gamma   90.00
#
_symmetry.space_group_name_H-M   'P 1'
#
loop_
_entity.id
_entity.type
_entity.pdbx_description
1 polymer ?
#
loop_
_entity_poly.entity_id
_entity_poly.type
_entity_poly.pdbx_seq_one_letter_code
_entity_poly.pdbx_strand_id
1 'polypeptide(L)' 'MAGNTVWILVGDSRHVLGQIEPGIAQCCVTSPPYWGLRDYDHGDQIGAESSPEAYVSNLVAVFRGVRRVLR' A
#
# COMPACT_ATOMS: atom_id res chain seq x y z
N MET A 1 -14.74 26.06 13.56
CA MET A 1 -14.39 25.54 12.22
C MET A 1 -13.45 24.37 12.43
N ALA A 2 -13.93 23.13 12.34
CA ALA A 2 -13.04 21.97 12.38
C ALA A 2 -12.25 21.98 11.06
N GLY A 3 -10.93 22.17 11.14
CA GLY A 3 -10.06 22.15 9.96
C GLY A 3 -10.00 20.75 9.37
N ASN A 4 -9.77 20.67 8.06
CA ASN A 4 -9.47 19.41 7.41
C ASN A 4 -8.15 18.87 7.98
N THR A 5 -8.19 17.68 8.60
CA THR A 5 -7.00 17.01 9.11
C THR A 5 -6.39 16.17 7.99
N VAL A 6 -5.08 16.26 7.80
CA VAL A 6 -4.31 15.47 6.83
C VAL A 6 -3.27 14.64 7.58
N TRP A 7 -3.18 13.36 7.26
CA TRP A 7 -2.15 12.46 7.78
C TRP A 7 -1.22 12.01 6.66
N ILE A 8 0.09 12.04 6.93
CA ILE A 8 1.12 11.48 6.06
C ILE A 8 1.84 10.39 6.86
N LEU A 9 1.62 9.13 6.47
CA LEU A 9 2.27 7.98 7.07
C LEU A 9 3.37 7.50 6.11
N VAL A 10 4.63 7.52 6.56
CA VAL A 10 5.78 7.13 5.74
C VAL A 10 6.24 5.74 6.15
N GLY A 11 6.31 4.84 5.17
CA GLY A 11 6.81 3.48 5.37
C GLY A 11 6.24 2.51 4.35
N ASP A 12 6.57 1.23 4.54
CA ASP A 12 6.01 0.14 3.73
C ASP A 12 4.50 0.01 3.97
N SER A 13 3.70 0.15 2.90
CA SER A 13 2.25 -0.02 2.89
C SER A 13 1.78 -1.31 3.56
N ARG A 14 2.55 -2.41 3.46
CA ARG A 14 2.24 -3.69 4.13
C ARG A 14 2.19 -3.56 5.66
N HIS A 15 2.91 -2.60 6.23
CA HIS A 15 2.99 -2.36 7.67
C HIS A 15 2.17 -1.13 8.10
N VAL A 16 2.30 0.01 7.42
CA VAL A 16 1.66 1.27 7.86
C VAL A 16 0.14 1.20 7.78
N LEU A 17 -0.41 0.45 6.82
CA LEU A 17 -1.86 0.23 6.76
C LEU A 17 -2.38 -0.43 8.03
N GLY A 18 -1.58 -1.21 8.77
CA GLY A 18 -1.98 -1.82 10.04
C GLY A 18 -2.17 -0.83 11.20
N GLN A 19 -1.66 0.40 11.08
CA GLN A 19 -1.76 1.45 12.10
C GLN A 19 -3.03 2.30 11.97
N ILE A 20 -3.80 2.10 10.90
CA ILE A 20 -5.00 2.87 10.60
C ILE A 20 -6.22 2.12 11.15
N GLU A 21 -7.20 2.82 11.74
CA GLU A 21 -8.44 2.18 12.18
C GLU A 21 -9.22 1.55 10.99
N PRO A 22 -9.87 0.38 11.18
CA PRO A 22 -10.67 -0.24 10.14
C PRO A 22 -11.90 0.61 9.78
N GLY A 23 -12.33 0.59 8.52
CA GLY A 23 -13.54 1.28 8.06
C GLY A 23 -13.50 2.82 8.12
N ILE A 24 -12.33 3.44 8.28
CA ILE A 24 -12.20 4.90 8.36
C ILE A 24 -12.20 5.59 6.98
N ALA A 25 -11.94 4.86 5.90
CA ALA A 25 -11.83 5.41 4.55
C ALA A 25 -12.98 5.00 3.62
N GLN A 26 -13.40 5.92 2.75
CA GLN A 26 -14.48 5.71 1.77
C GLN A 26 -13.96 5.25 0.40
N CYS A 27 -12.69 5.55 0.10
CA CYS A 27 -12.10 5.32 -1.20
C CYS A 27 -10.59 5.13 -1.04
N CYS A 28 -10.02 4.27 -1.88
CA CYS A 28 -8.59 4.15 -2.06
C CYS A 28 -8.27 4.53 -3.50
N VAL A 29 -7.40 5.53 -3.66
CA VAL A 29 -6.83 5.91 -4.95
C VAL A 29 -5.36 5.56 -4.88
N THR A 30 -4.89 4.70 -5.79
CA THR A 30 -3.53 4.17 -5.77
C THR A 30 -3.02 3.89 -7.17
N SER A 31 -1.69 3.92 -7.33
CA SER A 31 -0.94 3.49 -8.51
C SER A 31 0.18 2.56 -8.04
N PRO A 32 -0.11 1.26 -7.82
CA PRO A 32 0.90 0.33 -7.31
C PRO A 32 2.07 0.19 -8.30
N PRO A 33 3.29 -0.15 -7.82
CA PRO A 33 4.42 -0.43 -8.70
C PRO A 33 4.08 -1.53 -9.70
N TYR A 34 4.55 -1.41 -10.95
CA TYR A 34 4.41 -2.45 -11.96
C TYR A 34 5.61 -3.39 -11.94
N TRP A 35 5.37 -4.69 -12.11
CA TRP A 35 6.42 -5.70 -12.14
C TRP A 35 7.39 -5.50 -13.31
N GLY A 36 8.68 -5.43 -13.01
CA GLY A 36 9.77 -5.28 -13.97
C GLY A 36 9.87 -3.92 -14.65
N LEU A 37 9.02 -2.94 -14.31
CA LEU A 37 8.97 -1.67 -15.03
C LEU A 37 10.00 -0.64 -14.52
N ARG A 38 10.18 -0.55 -13.20
CA ARG A 38 10.99 0.50 -12.57
C ARG A 38 11.75 -0.04 -11.37
N ASP A 39 13.01 0.37 -11.28
CA ASP A 39 13.83 0.23 -10.08
C ASP A 39 13.79 1.54 -9.28
N TYR A 40 13.39 1.44 -8.01
CA TYR A 40 13.31 2.53 -7.04
C TYR A 40 14.54 2.57 -6.11
N ASP A 41 15.59 1.78 -6.37
CA ASP A 41 16.81 1.72 -5.56
C ASP A 41 16.54 1.41 -4.08
N HIS A 42 15.55 0.53 -3.84
CA HIS A 42 15.14 0.12 -2.50
C HIS A 42 14.99 -1.40 -2.43
N GLY A 43 15.70 -2.04 -1.49
CA GLY A 43 15.76 -3.51 -1.36
C GLY A 43 14.39 -4.16 -1.15
N ASP A 44 13.49 -3.49 -0.43
CA ASP A 44 12.13 -3.99 -0.16
C ASP A 44 11.06 -3.52 -1.16
N GLN A 45 11.45 -2.95 -2.31
CA GLN A 45 10.50 -2.47 -3.31
C GLN A 45 9.60 -3.60 -3.84
N ILE A 46 8.34 -3.28 -4.08
CA ILE A 46 7.43 -4.14 -4.85
C ILE A 46 7.67 -3.85 -6.33
N GLY A 47 7.68 -4.89 -7.15
CA GLY A 47 7.88 -4.83 -8.60
C GLY A 47 9.23 -5.38 -9.07
N ALA A 48 10.15 -5.70 -8.17
CA ALA A 48 11.46 -6.31 -8.47
C ALA A 48 11.55 -7.79 -8.06
N GLU A 49 10.44 -8.43 -7.70
CA GLU A 49 10.41 -9.83 -7.30
C GLU A 49 10.84 -10.77 -8.45
N SER A 50 11.42 -11.91 -8.09
CA SER A 50 11.93 -12.90 -9.04
C SER A 50 10.86 -13.60 -9.88
N SER A 51 9.58 -13.50 -9.49
CA SER A 51 8.47 -14.08 -10.25
C SER A 51 7.21 -13.21 -10.17
N PRO A 52 6.32 -13.31 -11.17
CA PRO A 52 5.03 -12.62 -11.15
C PRO A 52 4.17 -13.01 -9.94
N GLU A 53 4.23 -14.28 -9.50
CA GLU A 53 3.45 -14.78 -8.37
C GLU A 53 3.88 -14.12 -7.06
N ALA A 54 5.18 -13.95 -6.85
CA ALA A 54 5.72 -13.27 -5.67
C ALA A 54 5.29 -11.78 -5.65
N TYR A 55 5.37 -11.10 -6.79
CA TYR A 55 4.87 -9.74 -6.96
C TYR A 55 3.37 -9.63 -6.66
N VAL A 56 2.55 -10.52 -7.23
CA VAL A 56 1.10 -10.55 -6.98
C VAL A 56 0.81 -10.83 -5.49
N SER A 57 1.57 -11.72 -4.86
CA SER A 57 1.43 -12.02 -3.42
C SER A 57 1.68 -10.76 -2.56
N ASN A 58 2.73 -10.00 -2.88
CA ASN A 58 3.04 -8.74 -2.19
C ASN A 58 1.94 -7.68 -2.41
N LEU A 59 1.43 -7.54 -3.63
CA LEU A 59 0.29 -6.65 -3.89
C LEU A 59 -0.96 -7.07 -3.12
N VAL A 60 -1.29 -8.37 -3.10
CA VAL A 60 -2.43 -8.88 -2.34
C VAL A 60 -2.26 -8.59 -0.84
N ALA A 61 -1.06 -8.68 -0.28
CA ALA A 61 -0.79 -8.31 1.10
C ALA A 61 -1.13 -6.84 1.38
N VAL A 62 -0.72 -5.92 0.49
CA VAL A 62 -1.08 -4.49 0.57
C VAL A 62 -2.60 -4.31 0.49
N PHE A 63 -3.25 -4.91 -0.51
CA PHE A 63 -4.69 -4.73 -0.73
C PHE A 63 -5.57 -5.37 0.35
N ARG A 64 -5.09 -6.38 1.08
CA ARG A 64 -5.75 -6.88 2.30
C ARG A 64 -5.78 -5.79 3.39
N GLY A 65 -4.69 -5.04 3.55
CA GLY A 65 -4.62 -3.88 4.43
C GLY A 65 -5.60 -2.79 4.00
N VAL A 66 -5.63 -2.46 2.71
CA VAL A 66 -6.57 -1.47 2.13
C VAL A 66 -8.01 -1.89 2.39
N ARG A 67 -8.36 -3.15 2.11
CA ARG A 67 -9.72 -3.68 2.33
C ARG A 67 -10.18 -3.54 3.78
N ARG A 68 -9.28 -3.69 4.75
CA ARG A 68 -9.59 -3.51 6.18
C ARG A 68 -9.93 -2.06 6.53
N VAL A 69 -9.23 -1.11 5.91
CA VAL A 69 -9.36 0.33 6.16
C VAL A 69 -10.59 0.93 5.47
N LEU A 70 -11.05 0.32 4.37
CA LEU A 70 -12.27 0.74 3.66
C LEU A 70 -13.54 0.31 4.38
N ARG A 71 -14.61 1.11 4.27
CA ARG A 71 -15.98 0.81 4.75
C ARG A 71 -16.96 0.53 3.62
#